data_AF-A0A972LHV7-F1
#
_entry.id   AF-A0A972LHV7-F1
#
_cell.length_a   1.000
_cell.length_b   1.000
_cell.length_c   1.000
_cell.angle_alpha   90.00
_cell.angle_beta   90.00
_cell.angle_gamma   90.00
#
_symmetry.space_group_name_H-M   'P 1'
#
loop_
_entity.id
_entity.type
_entity.pdbx_description
1 polymer ?
#
loop_
_entity_poly.entity_id
_entity_poly.type
_entity_poly.pdbx_seq_one_letter_code
_entity_poly.pdbx_strand_id
1 'polypeptide(L)'
;IETLVNQHGGETLEACMASSIPQAREGTLYLMCGGKRAVFDDAEVLLKSLASTIRYIGTAGEAAKVKALVNMVMNMNTAALAEGLGLGACMGFDVGLLREVFSQTGAASRVLETDGSDMQDQDHECYFSAAHAAKDSGIALKLAERQGLKLPLAEATFAQYRRLIDLGVGEWDKSAISELTFPGRGNERNSPDTD
;
A
#
# COMPACT_ATOMS: atom_id res chain seq x y z
N ILE A 1 -12.90 -1.53 -22.24
CA ILE A 1 -11.57 -1.69 -22.88
C ILE A 1 -11.51 -3.03 -23.62
N GLU A 2 -11.69 -4.17 -22.94
CA GLU A 2 -11.71 -5.49 -23.58
C GLU A 2 -12.61 -5.58 -24.81
N THR A 3 -13.87 -5.12 -24.72
CA THR A 3 -14.79 -5.09 -25.87
C THR A 3 -14.25 -4.30 -27.06
N LEU A 4 -13.61 -3.15 -26.81
CA LEU A 4 -13.06 -2.29 -27.87
C LEU A 4 -11.84 -2.93 -28.53
N VAL A 5 -10.99 -3.58 -27.75
CA VAL A 5 -9.80 -4.28 -28.27
C VAL A 5 -10.22 -5.49 -29.12
N ASN A 6 -11.17 -6.28 -28.64
CA ASN A 6 -11.69 -7.45 -29.38
C ASN A 6 -12.34 -7.04 -30.71
N GLN A 7 -13.04 -5.89 -30.76
CA GLN A 7 -13.63 -5.36 -31.99
C GLN A 7 -12.58 -5.04 -33.08
N HIS A 8 -11.33 -4.82 -32.70
CA HIS A 8 -10.21 -4.56 -33.61
C HIS A 8 -9.28 -5.77 -33.76
N GLY A 9 -9.73 -6.97 -33.35
CA GLY A 9 -8.98 -8.21 -33.51
C GLY A 9 -7.83 -8.41 -32.53
N GLY A 10 -7.74 -7.60 -31.47
CA GLY A 10 -6.77 -7.78 -30.39
C GLY A 10 -7.32 -8.63 -29.24
N GLU A 11 -6.42 -9.01 -28.33
CA GLU A 11 -6.75 -9.67 -27.07
C GLU A 11 -6.16 -8.86 -25.90
N THR A 12 -6.76 -8.96 -24.71
CA THR A 12 -6.31 -8.23 -23.51
C THR A 12 -6.02 -9.15 -22.35
N LEU A 13 -4.95 -8.83 -21.62
CA LEU A 13 -4.62 -9.43 -20.34
C LEU A 13 -4.33 -8.33 -19.32
N GLU A 14 -5.02 -8.36 -18.20
CA GLU A 14 -4.68 -7.56 -17.02
C GLU A 14 -3.46 -8.19 -16.35
N ALA A 15 -2.45 -7.39 -16.00
CA ALA A 15 -1.27 -7.83 -15.27
C ALA A 15 -0.92 -6.80 -14.19
N CYS A 16 -1.52 -6.96 -13.01
CA CYS A 16 -1.27 -6.11 -11.85
C CYS A 16 0.01 -6.55 -11.13
N MET A 17 0.91 -5.61 -10.85
CA MET A 17 2.12 -5.89 -10.07
C MET A 17 1.93 -5.63 -8.57
N ALA A 18 2.55 -6.47 -7.74
CA ALA A 18 2.69 -6.26 -6.29
C ALA A 18 4.17 -6.33 -5.90
N SER A 19 4.94 -5.35 -6.36
CA SER A 19 6.41 -5.34 -6.24
C SER A 19 6.97 -3.92 -6.27
N SER A 20 8.22 -3.76 -5.83
CA SER A 20 8.94 -2.49 -5.79
C SER A 20 9.72 -2.18 -7.08
N ILE A 21 10.26 -0.96 -7.18
CA ILE A 21 11.10 -0.52 -8.30
C ILE A 21 12.34 -1.42 -8.49
N PRO A 22 13.10 -1.83 -7.44
CA PRO A 22 14.19 -2.80 -7.59
C PRO A 22 13.74 -4.10 -8.26
N GLN A 23 12.62 -4.68 -7.83
CA GLN A 23 12.12 -5.93 -8.41
C GLN A 23 11.73 -5.77 -9.88
N ALA A 24 11.22 -4.61 -10.28
CA ALA A 24 10.95 -4.30 -11.68
C ALA A 24 12.25 -4.26 -12.52
N ARG A 25 13.32 -3.66 -11.99
CA ARG A 25 14.63 -3.58 -12.65
C ARG A 25 15.30 -4.94 -12.77
N GLU A 26 15.11 -5.81 -11.79
CA GLU A 26 15.70 -7.14 -11.74
C GLU A 26 14.90 -8.21 -12.49
N GLY A 27 13.70 -7.88 -13.00
CA GLY A 27 12.81 -8.86 -13.64
C GLY A 27 12.24 -9.88 -12.64
N THR A 28 12.12 -9.50 -11.37
CA THR A 28 11.68 -10.38 -10.28
C THR A 28 10.27 -10.05 -9.78
N LEU A 29 9.46 -9.37 -10.60
CA LEU A 29 8.09 -8.95 -10.25
C LEU A 29 7.22 -10.11 -9.76
N TYR A 30 6.24 -9.75 -8.92
CA TYR A 30 5.07 -10.55 -8.60
C TYR A 30 3.90 -10.02 -9.43
N LEU A 31 3.45 -10.82 -10.40
CA LEU A 31 2.35 -10.48 -11.29
C LEU A 31 1.09 -11.27 -10.94
N MET A 32 -0.02 -10.54 -10.86
CA MET A 32 -1.37 -11.06 -10.77
C MET A 32 -2.06 -10.79 -12.10
N CYS A 33 -2.44 -11.85 -12.80
CA CYS A 33 -2.98 -11.75 -14.15
C CYS A 33 -4.48 -12.10 -14.18
N GLY A 34 -5.24 -11.33 -14.95
CA GLY A 34 -6.68 -11.53 -15.14
C GLY A 34 -7.06 -11.40 -16.62
N GLY A 35 -7.92 -12.28 -17.14
CA GLY A 35 -8.34 -12.25 -18.54
C GLY A 35 -8.82 -13.60 -19.03
N LYS A 36 -8.82 -13.81 -20.34
CA LYS A 36 -9.06 -15.15 -20.90
C LYS A 36 -7.86 -16.05 -20.63
N ARG A 37 -8.14 -17.32 -20.29
CA ARG A 37 -7.08 -18.29 -19.98
C ARG A 37 -6.11 -18.51 -21.14
N ALA A 38 -6.62 -18.64 -22.37
CA ALA A 38 -5.78 -18.82 -23.56
C ALA A 38 -4.79 -17.66 -23.76
N VAL A 39 -5.25 -16.41 -23.58
CA VAL A 39 -4.39 -15.22 -23.70
C VAL A 39 -3.31 -15.19 -22.62
N PHE A 40 -3.64 -15.62 -21.40
CA PHE A 40 -2.65 -15.78 -20.34
C PHE A 40 -1.60 -16.83 -20.69
N ASP A 41 -2.03 -18.01 -21.14
CA ASP A 41 -1.13 -19.12 -21.49
C ASP A 41 -0.20 -18.71 -22.65
N ASP A 42 -0.72 -18.00 -23.66
CA ASP A 42 0.07 -17.46 -24.79
C ASP A 42 1.09 -16.39 -24.33
N ALA A 43 0.70 -15.53 -23.39
CA ALA A 43 1.57 -14.48 -22.86
C ALA A 43 2.55 -14.96 -21.78
N GLU A 44 2.39 -16.17 -21.24
CA GLU A 44 3.09 -16.62 -20.04
C GLU A 44 4.61 -16.59 -20.20
N VAL A 45 5.12 -16.96 -21.38
CA VAL A 45 6.57 -16.94 -21.68
C VAL A 45 7.13 -15.52 -21.58
N LEU A 46 6.42 -14.52 -22.09
CA LEU A 46 6.82 -13.12 -21.99
C LEU A 46 6.71 -12.63 -20.55
N LEU A 47 5.64 -12.99 -19.84
CA LEU A 47 5.47 -12.60 -18.44
C LEU A 47 6.58 -13.16 -17.54
N LYS A 48 7.06 -14.38 -17.83
CA LYS A 48 8.16 -15.04 -17.09
C LYS A 48 9.51 -14.33 -17.23
N SER A 49 9.71 -13.50 -18.26
CA SER A 49 10.94 -12.69 -18.36
C SER A 49 10.90 -11.44 -17.49
N LEU A 50 9.73 -11.05 -17.00
CA LEU A 50 9.51 -9.86 -16.18
C LEU A 50 9.32 -10.19 -14.69
N ALA A 51 9.01 -11.45 -14.37
CA ALA A 51 8.48 -11.84 -13.09
C ALA A 51 9.10 -13.14 -12.56
N SER A 52 9.42 -13.14 -11.26
CA SER A 52 9.79 -14.36 -10.54
C SER A 52 8.55 -15.17 -10.16
N THR A 53 7.41 -14.50 -9.99
CA THR A 53 6.14 -15.13 -9.62
C THR A 53 5.00 -14.57 -10.46
N ILE A 54 4.23 -15.47 -11.08
CA ILE A 54 3.03 -15.13 -11.84
C ILE A 54 1.87 -15.94 -11.29
N ARG A 55 0.72 -15.30 -11.14
CA ARG A 55 -0.52 -15.92 -10.69
C ARG A 55 -1.65 -15.54 -11.61
N TYR A 56 -2.30 -16.52 -12.21
CA TYR A 56 -3.57 -16.32 -12.88
C TYR A 56 -4.68 -16.27 -11.82
N ILE A 57 -5.34 -15.12 -11.70
CA ILE A 57 -6.36 -14.85 -10.70
C ILE A 57 -7.75 -15.25 -11.20
N GLY A 58 -8.05 -15.01 -12.47
CA GLY A 58 -9.36 -15.28 -13.04
C GLY A 58 -9.65 -14.41 -14.26
N THR A 59 -10.92 -14.07 -14.44
CA THR A 59 -11.37 -13.21 -15.55
C THR A 59 -10.90 -11.77 -15.39
N ALA A 60 -11.07 -10.96 -16.44
CA ALA A 60 -10.68 -9.55 -16.42
C ALA A 60 -11.30 -8.80 -15.23
N GLY A 61 -10.48 -8.00 -14.54
CA GLY A 61 -10.88 -7.21 -13.37
C GLY A 61 -10.73 -7.94 -12.03
N GLU A 62 -10.57 -9.27 -12.02
CA GLU A 62 -10.33 -10.00 -10.76
C GLU A 62 -8.93 -9.70 -10.20
N ALA A 63 -7.91 -9.53 -11.05
CA ALA A 63 -6.57 -9.20 -10.57
C ALA A 63 -6.51 -7.79 -9.95
N ALA A 64 -7.22 -6.80 -10.52
CA ALA A 64 -7.35 -5.49 -9.89
C ALA A 64 -8.07 -5.54 -8.54
N LYS A 65 -9.12 -6.37 -8.38
CA LYS A 65 -9.80 -6.55 -7.09
C LYS A 65 -8.86 -7.14 -6.05
N VAL A 66 -8.10 -8.19 -6.39
CA VAL A 66 -7.10 -8.77 -5.49
C VAL A 66 -6.02 -7.74 -5.14
N LYS A 67 -5.53 -6.98 -6.12
CA LYS A 67 -4.56 -5.90 -5.88
C LYS A 67 -5.10 -4.84 -4.92
N ALA A 68 -6.37 -4.44 -5.06
CA ALA A 68 -7.01 -3.50 -4.15
C ALA A 68 -7.08 -4.05 -2.70
N LEU A 69 -7.36 -5.34 -2.53
CA LEU A 69 -7.35 -6.00 -1.22
C LEU A 69 -5.94 -6.05 -0.61
N VAL A 70 -4.91 -6.37 -1.42
CA VAL A 70 -3.50 -6.34 -0.98
C VAL A 70 -3.13 -4.96 -0.47
N ASN A 71 -3.43 -3.90 -1.25
CA ASN A 71 -3.09 -2.54 -0.87
C ASN A 71 -3.91 -2.06 0.34
N MET A 72 -5.17 -2.48 0.48
CA MET A 72 -5.99 -2.18 1.67
C MET A 72 -5.35 -2.74 2.95
N VAL A 73 -4.98 -4.03 2.96
CA VAL A 73 -4.35 -4.66 4.13
C VAL A 73 -2.97 -4.05 4.41
N MET A 74 -2.16 -3.82 3.37
CA MET A 74 -0.86 -3.16 3.51
C MET A 74 -0.97 -1.77 4.13
N ASN A 75 -1.92 -0.96 3.68
CA ASN A 75 -2.15 0.38 4.20
C ASN A 75 -2.63 0.35 5.66
N MET A 76 -3.51 -0.58 6.03
CA MET A 76 -3.92 -0.77 7.42
C MET A 76 -2.75 -1.19 8.32
N ASN A 77 -1.88 -2.09 7.84
CA ASN A 77 -0.66 -2.47 8.56
C ASN A 77 0.28 -1.28 8.74
N THR A 78 0.34 -0.37 7.76
CA THR A 78 1.19 0.85 7.83
C THR A 78 0.67 1.80 8.90
N ALA A 79 -0.64 2.06 8.92
CA ALA A 79 -1.26 2.89 9.96
C ALA A 79 -1.12 2.26 11.36
N ALA A 80 -1.38 0.96 11.48
CA ALA A 80 -1.26 0.25 12.75
C ALA A 80 0.18 0.24 13.29
N LEU A 81 1.17 0.07 12.41
CA LEU A 81 2.58 0.14 12.78
C LEU A 81 2.96 1.54 13.28
N ALA A 82 2.53 2.59 12.58
CA ALA A 82 2.77 3.97 12.95
C ALA A 82 2.17 4.32 14.32
N GLU A 83 0.95 3.87 14.62
CA GLU A 83 0.32 4.06 15.93
C GLU A 83 1.05 3.29 17.03
N GLY A 84 1.40 2.02 16.79
CA GLY A 84 2.11 1.18 17.76
C GLY A 84 3.49 1.72 18.12
N LEU A 85 4.29 2.09 17.12
CA LEU A 85 5.62 2.67 17.33
C LEU A 85 5.53 4.08 17.94
N GLY A 86 4.60 4.92 17.48
CA GLY A 86 4.40 6.27 18.00
C GLY A 86 3.99 6.28 19.47
N LEU A 87 3.05 5.43 19.88
CA LEU A 87 2.66 5.28 21.28
C LEU A 87 3.82 4.75 22.13
N GLY A 88 4.57 3.77 21.63
CA GLY A 88 5.76 3.26 22.30
C GLY A 88 6.82 4.34 22.53
N ALA A 89 7.05 5.19 21.54
CA ALA A 89 7.94 6.35 21.65
C ALA A 89 7.44 7.36 22.69
N CYS A 90 6.13 7.65 22.74
CA CYS A 90 5.53 8.50 23.79
C CYS A 90 5.72 7.93 25.20
N MET A 91 5.78 6.61 25.34
CA MET A 91 6.07 5.93 26.61
C MET A 91 7.57 5.88 26.94
N GLY A 92 8.43 6.41 26.07
CA GLY A 92 9.89 6.46 26.27
C GLY A 92 10.61 5.15 25.90
N PHE A 93 9.97 4.25 25.16
CA PHE A 93 10.64 3.05 24.66
C PHE A 93 11.50 3.36 23.43
N ASP A 94 12.60 2.63 23.29
CA ASP A 94 13.41 2.63 22.07
C ASP A 94 12.62 2.02 20.90
N VAL A 95 12.50 2.75 19.80
CA VAL A 95 11.72 2.33 18.62
C VAL A 95 12.38 1.14 17.93
N GLY A 96 13.70 1.05 17.93
CA GLY A 96 14.44 -0.08 17.37
C GLY A 96 14.12 -1.39 18.10
N LEU A 97 14.15 -1.36 19.44
CA LEU A 97 13.75 -2.46 20.30
C LEU A 97 12.30 -2.89 20.03
N LEU A 98 11.36 -1.94 19.90
CA LEU A 98 9.97 -2.25 19.58
C LEU A 98 9.82 -2.94 18.23
N ARG A 99 10.54 -2.46 17.19
CA ARG A 99 10.56 -3.08 15.87
C ARG A 99 11.08 -4.51 15.93
N GLU A 100 12.16 -4.76 16.68
CA GLU A 100 12.70 -6.11 16.89
C GLU A 100 11.65 -7.03 17.53
N VAL A 101 11.02 -6.60 18.62
CA VAL A 101 9.97 -7.38 19.31
C VAL A 101 8.78 -7.62 18.38
N PHE A 102 8.31 -6.61 17.65
CA PHE A 102 7.18 -6.77 16.71
C PHE A 102 7.50 -7.76 15.61
N SER A 103 8.74 -7.80 15.11
CA SER A 103 9.16 -8.71 14.04
C SER A 103 9.12 -10.20 14.44
N GLN A 104 9.18 -10.49 15.75
CA GLN A 104 9.21 -11.85 16.29
C GLN A 104 7.87 -12.29 16.89
N THR A 105 6.82 -11.47 16.79
CA THR A 105 5.52 -11.71 17.43
C THR A 105 4.38 -11.64 16.42
N GLY A 106 3.13 -11.76 16.89
CA GLY A 106 1.94 -11.60 16.05
C GLY A 106 1.75 -10.20 15.47
N ALA A 107 2.59 -9.23 15.86
CA ALA A 107 2.63 -7.89 15.28
C ALA A 107 3.45 -7.81 13.97
N ALA A 108 4.15 -8.90 13.60
CA ALA A 108 5.00 -8.92 12.41
C ALA A 108 4.18 -8.68 11.12
N SER A 109 4.74 -7.88 10.22
CA SER A 109 4.18 -7.65 8.90
C SER A 109 5.27 -7.28 7.89
N ARG A 110 5.00 -7.46 6.60
CA ARG A 110 5.93 -7.03 5.54
C ARG A 110 6.23 -5.53 5.59
N VAL A 111 5.25 -4.74 6.03
CA VAL A 111 5.36 -3.29 6.21
C VAL A 111 6.36 -2.93 7.30
N LEU A 112 6.46 -3.72 8.37
CA LEU A 112 7.47 -3.51 9.42
C LEU A 112 8.89 -3.62 8.87
N GLU A 113 9.11 -4.56 7.96
CA GLU A 113 10.41 -4.75 7.30
C GLU A 113 10.75 -3.60 6.35
N THR A 114 9.76 -3.10 5.61
CA THR A 114 10.00 -2.11 4.55
C THR A 114 9.98 -0.68 5.05
N ASP A 115 9.10 -0.34 6.00
CA ASP A 115 8.82 1.05 6.35
C ASP A 115 9.13 1.37 7.82
N GLY A 116 9.42 0.35 8.63
CA GLY A 116 9.66 0.55 10.07
C GLY A 116 10.89 1.41 10.34
N SER A 117 11.95 1.30 9.51
CA SER A 117 13.13 2.19 9.59
C SER A 117 12.76 3.60 9.20
N ASP A 118 12.01 3.76 8.13
CA ASP A 118 11.66 5.07 7.58
C ASP A 118 10.83 5.87 8.60
N MET A 119 9.88 5.20 9.27
CA MET A 119 9.12 5.78 10.38
C MET A 119 10.02 6.14 11.57
N GLN A 120 11.00 5.31 11.91
CA GLN A 120 11.94 5.59 13.00
C GLN A 120 12.79 6.82 12.68
N ASP A 121 13.36 6.87 11.47
CA ASP A 121 14.41 7.80 11.06
C ASP A 121 13.87 9.09 10.42
N GLN A 122 12.55 9.24 10.28
CA GLN A 122 11.90 10.34 9.53
C GLN A 122 12.32 10.37 8.05
N ASP A 123 12.54 9.20 7.45
CA ASP A 123 12.79 9.14 6.02
C ASP A 123 11.45 9.19 5.26
N HIS A 124 11.40 10.06 4.26
CA HIS A 124 10.22 10.33 3.45
C HIS A 124 10.50 10.17 1.95
N GLU A 125 11.63 9.54 1.58
CA GLU A 125 11.89 9.15 0.20
C GLU A 125 10.72 8.31 -0.35
N CYS A 126 10.07 8.82 -1.39
CA CYS A 126 8.82 8.25 -1.87
C CYS A 126 9.06 7.02 -2.77
N TYR A 127 8.70 5.84 -2.26
CA TYR A 127 8.56 4.62 -3.05
C TYR A 127 7.09 4.33 -3.39
N PHE A 128 6.18 4.68 -2.49
CA PHE A 128 4.74 4.63 -2.72
C PHE A 128 4.02 5.75 -1.94
N SER A 129 3.64 6.81 -2.63
CA SER A 129 3.17 8.05 -1.99
C SER A 129 1.90 7.88 -1.15
N ALA A 130 1.76 8.71 -0.12
CA ALA A 130 0.55 8.83 0.69
C ALA A 130 -0.70 9.15 -0.17
N ALA A 131 -0.55 9.93 -1.24
CA ALA A 131 -1.62 10.22 -2.20
C ALA A 131 -2.07 8.97 -2.97
N HIS A 132 -1.12 8.12 -3.39
CA HIS A 132 -1.47 6.82 -3.99
C HIS A 132 -2.11 5.87 -2.97
N ALA A 133 -1.60 5.83 -1.74
CA ALA A 133 -2.20 5.05 -0.67
C ALA A 133 -3.64 5.48 -0.35
N ALA A 134 -3.93 6.80 -0.35
CA ALA A 134 -5.29 7.33 -0.21
C ALA A 134 -6.20 6.87 -1.36
N LYS A 135 -5.72 7.00 -2.60
CA LYS A 135 -6.47 6.59 -3.80
C LYS A 135 -6.86 5.11 -3.73
N ASP A 136 -5.90 4.23 -3.42
CA ASP A 136 -6.14 2.79 -3.38
C ASP A 136 -7.03 2.37 -2.21
N SER A 137 -6.87 3.01 -1.05
CA SER A 137 -7.79 2.81 0.09
C SER A 137 -9.23 3.22 -0.28
N GLY A 138 -9.39 4.31 -1.04
CA GLY A 138 -10.70 4.72 -1.58
C GLY A 138 -11.29 3.73 -2.60
N ILE A 139 -10.46 3.04 -3.40
CA ILE A 139 -10.92 1.96 -4.29
C ILE A 139 -11.46 0.79 -3.45
N ALA A 140 -10.73 0.38 -2.41
CA ALA A 140 -11.16 -0.71 -1.54
C ALA A 140 -12.49 -0.40 -0.81
N LEU A 141 -12.65 0.82 -0.30
CA LEU A 141 -13.90 1.26 0.33
C LEU A 141 -15.09 1.24 -0.64
N LYS A 142 -14.90 1.68 -1.89
CA LYS A 142 -15.94 1.58 -2.93
C LYS A 142 -16.30 0.13 -3.28
N LEU A 143 -15.32 -0.79 -3.24
CA LEU A 143 -15.59 -2.21 -3.41
C LEU A 143 -16.43 -2.75 -2.25
N ALA A 144 -16.10 -2.37 -1.02
CA ALA A 144 -16.85 -2.77 0.18
C ALA A 144 -18.29 -2.25 0.19
N GLU A 145 -18.49 -0.99 -0.20
CA GLU A 145 -19.80 -0.36 -0.32
C GLU A 145 -20.72 -1.15 -1.27
N ARG A 146 -20.20 -1.59 -2.42
CA ARG A 146 -20.93 -2.42 -3.39
C ARG A 146 -21.33 -3.79 -2.83
N GLN A 147 -20.64 -4.28 -1.79
CA GLN A 147 -20.95 -5.53 -1.09
C GLN A 147 -21.78 -5.29 0.19
N GLY A 148 -22.11 -4.05 0.53
CA GLY A 148 -22.80 -3.71 1.78
C GLY A 148 -21.96 -3.93 3.04
N LEU A 149 -20.62 -3.95 2.91
CA LEU A 149 -19.69 -4.14 4.03
C LEU A 149 -19.24 -2.79 4.60
N LYS A 150 -19.13 -2.73 5.94
CA LYS A 150 -18.47 -1.63 6.66
C LYS A 150 -17.07 -2.08 7.08
N LEU A 151 -16.06 -1.28 6.74
CA LEU A 151 -14.66 -1.61 6.99
C LEU A 151 -14.02 -0.53 7.86
N PRO A 152 -14.25 -0.53 9.19
CA PRO A 152 -13.87 0.58 10.06
C PRO A 152 -12.37 0.87 10.06
N LEU A 153 -11.52 -0.17 10.00
CA LEU A 153 -10.07 0.02 9.91
C LEU A 153 -9.67 0.69 8.60
N ALA A 154 -10.24 0.27 7.47
CA ALA A 154 -9.95 0.88 6.17
C ALA A 154 -10.44 2.34 6.08
N GLU A 155 -11.59 2.65 6.70
CA GLU A 155 -12.11 4.02 6.80
C GLU A 155 -11.18 4.92 7.60
N ALA A 156 -10.70 4.45 8.77
CA ALA A 156 -9.75 5.17 9.60
C ALA A 156 -8.42 5.40 8.87
N THR A 157 -7.86 4.35 8.25
CA THR A 157 -6.63 4.44 7.45
C THR A 157 -6.78 5.42 6.28
N PHE A 158 -7.90 5.38 5.56
CA PHE A 158 -8.17 6.32 4.46
C PHE A 158 -8.20 7.77 4.96
N ALA A 159 -8.84 8.04 6.10
CA ALA A 159 -8.89 9.37 6.69
C ALA A 159 -7.50 9.88 7.08
N GLN A 160 -6.63 9.03 7.61
CA GLN A 160 -5.24 9.39 7.94
C GLN A 160 -4.43 9.75 6.68
N TYR A 161 -4.51 8.97 5.59
CA TYR A 161 -3.83 9.35 4.34
C TYR A 161 -4.39 10.63 3.71
N ARG A 162 -5.71 10.83 3.79
CA ARG A 162 -6.33 12.11 3.39
C ARG A 162 -5.78 13.27 4.20
N ARG A 163 -5.55 13.09 5.50
CA ARG A 163 -4.95 14.11 6.36
C ARG A 163 -3.55 14.51 5.91
N LEU A 164 -2.71 13.55 5.49
CA LEU A 164 -1.38 13.85 4.93
C LEU A 164 -1.46 14.70 3.65
N ILE A 165 -2.42 14.40 2.77
CA ILE A 165 -2.68 15.22 1.57
C ILE A 165 -3.08 16.64 1.99
N ASP A 166 -4.01 16.77 2.94
CA ASP A 166 -4.50 18.07 3.40
C ASP A 166 -3.39 18.88 4.12
N LEU A 167 -2.38 18.22 4.68
CA LEU A 167 -1.17 18.83 5.25
C LEU A 167 -0.11 19.20 4.20
N GLY A 168 -0.35 18.91 2.92
CA GLY A 168 0.58 19.22 1.81
C GLY A 168 1.73 18.24 1.65
N VAL A 169 1.70 17.10 2.33
CA VAL A 169 2.76 16.07 2.31
C VAL A 169 2.29 14.77 1.64
N GLY A 170 1.28 14.85 0.78
CA GLY A 170 0.74 13.69 0.06
C GLY A 170 1.74 12.99 -0.89
N GLU A 171 2.80 13.69 -1.29
CA GLU A 171 3.86 13.15 -2.16
C GLU A 171 4.98 12.42 -1.38
N TRP A 172 4.99 12.50 -0.05
CA TRP A 172 5.89 11.69 0.77
C TRP A 172 5.46 10.22 0.74
N ASP A 173 6.39 9.32 1.07
CA ASP A 173 6.06 7.90 1.20
C ASP A 173 4.88 7.68 2.16
N LYS A 174 4.11 6.62 1.93
CA LYS A 174 3.00 6.26 2.82
C LYS A 174 3.43 5.98 4.26
N SER A 175 4.72 5.70 4.51
CA SER A 175 5.29 5.60 5.85
C SER A 175 5.16 6.91 6.65
N ALA A 176 5.06 8.07 5.98
CA ALA A 176 4.85 9.39 6.59
C ALA A 176 3.54 9.52 7.39
N ILE A 177 2.66 8.51 7.37
CA ILE A 177 1.55 8.41 8.30
C ILE A 177 2.00 8.40 9.77
N SER A 178 3.25 8.02 10.05
CA SER A 178 3.91 8.18 11.37
C SER A 178 3.98 9.63 11.85
N GLU A 179 4.00 10.61 10.95
CA GLU A 179 4.04 12.03 11.30
C GLU A 179 2.74 12.52 11.97
N LEU A 180 1.68 11.71 11.93
CA LEU A 180 0.42 11.99 12.63
C LEU A 180 0.42 11.52 14.08
N THR A 181 1.32 10.59 14.47
CA THR A 181 1.24 9.87 15.75
C THR A 181 2.50 9.94 16.59
N PHE A 182 3.68 10.12 16.00
CA PHE A 182 4.93 10.16 16.73
C PHE A 182 5.08 11.45 17.57
N PRO A 183 5.66 11.38 18.78
CA PRO A 183 5.83 12.54 19.64
C PRO A 183 6.76 13.58 18.99
N GLY A 184 6.38 14.86 19.10
CA GLY A 184 7.13 15.97 18.51
C GLY A 184 7.10 16.00 16.98
N ARG A 185 6.23 15.19 16.36
CA ARG A 185 5.98 15.14 14.91
C ARG A 185 4.55 15.60 14.64
N GLY A 186 4.36 16.28 13.50
CA GLY A 186 3.13 16.99 13.19
C GLY A 186 3.24 18.50 13.45
N ASN A 187 2.61 19.28 12.58
CA ASN A 187 2.68 20.74 12.58
C ASN A 187 2.05 21.35 13.85
N GLU A 188 2.85 21.50 14.91
CA GLU A 188 2.65 22.53 15.95
C GLU A 188 3.00 23.95 15.45
N ARG A 189 3.17 24.16 14.12
CA ARG A 189 3.35 25.50 13.53
C ARG A 189 2.04 26.26 13.32
N ASN A 190 1.07 26.14 14.23
CA ASN A 190 -0.17 26.93 14.23
C ASN A 190 -0.78 27.11 15.64
N SER A 191 0.02 27.02 16.71
CA SER A 191 -0.35 27.71 17.94
C SER A 191 0.11 29.16 17.79
N PRO A 192 -0.77 30.16 17.68
CA PRO A 192 -0.34 31.51 17.99
C PRO A 192 0.06 31.49 19.46
N ASP A 193 1.31 31.85 19.73
CA ASP A 193 1.78 32.20 21.07
C ASP A 193 0.70 33.10 21.70
N THR A 194 0.00 32.57 22.70
CA THR A 194 -0.71 33.39 23.67
C THR A 194 0.23 33.58 24.84
N ASP A 195 0.94 34.70 24.79
CA ASP A 195 1.41 35.44 25.97
C ASP A 195 0.26 35.65 26.98
#